data_AF-A0A2U2S5F0-F1
#
_entry.id   AF-A0A2U2S5F0-F1
#
_cell.length_a   1.000
_cell.length_b   1.000
_cell.length_c   1.000
_cell.angle_alpha   90.00
_cell.angle_beta   90.00
_cell.angle_gamma   90.00
#
_symmetry.space_group_name_H-M   'P 1'
#
loop_
_entity.id
_entity.type
_entity.pdbx_description
1 polymer ?
#
loop_
_entity_poly.entity_id
_entity_poly.type
_entity_poly.pdbx_seq_one_letter_code
_entity_poly.pdbx_strand_id
1 'polypeptide(L)'
;MGGSVYSRLRRIVGGVAVELAFRRYLSEQGIPFDTKGATPFTEPDRYDVALGGHRCDLKTFILSKRRQITSLRRNPQQILSAPALIPQDQFDAGNHTDRDLYLFAFLLGLTTNSSDEVDKVIRSGQPMYLVHPLRSAWSRPPTWHTLGRLALKSECTAPLRIEIGGQNAQRNFVTETLTLQPRERTFAQNEYYSLAYLHVDSLPTARVGIHSPRLGEPHLIHPHEWGNIWVYGMHIWLIGYMTHEEFRRKATLIHAGTRVFQYSSTQTSNYSVQVGHLRPLKQLFERVRSWESLKKLEFQKGNKHQ
;
A
#
# COMPACT_ATOMS: atom_id res chain seq x y z
N MET A 1 13.03 -5.28 9.55
CA MET A 1 11.86 -4.38 9.60
C MET A 1 12.11 -3.29 10.64
N GLY A 2 12.59 -2.11 10.25
CA GLY A 2 13.08 -1.06 11.18
C GLY A 2 12.38 0.30 11.07
N GLY A 3 11.08 0.33 10.74
CA GLY A 3 10.30 1.58 10.71
C GLY A 3 8.97 1.40 11.44
N SER A 4 8.41 2.50 11.96
CA SER A 4 7.07 2.51 12.58
C SER A 4 6.04 1.83 11.68
N VAL A 5 5.10 1.09 12.27
CA VAL A 5 4.00 0.41 11.57
C VAL A 5 3.24 1.40 10.67
N TYR A 6 3.07 2.64 11.11
CA TYR A 6 2.42 3.71 10.33
C TYR A 6 3.20 4.14 9.09
N SER A 7 4.54 4.10 9.16
CA SER A 7 5.37 4.34 7.98
C SER A 7 5.25 3.22 6.95
N ARG A 8 5.06 1.97 7.40
CA ARG A 8 4.74 0.86 6.51
C ARG A 8 3.35 1.01 5.89
N LEU A 9 2.33 1.33 6.69
CA LEU A 9 0.96 1.52 6.18
C LEU A 9 0.89 2.64 5.15
N ARG A 10 1.56 3.76 5.36
CA ARG A 10 1.62 4.84 4.36
C ARG A 10 2.29 4.43 3.06
N ARG A 11 3.30 3.56 3.13
CA ARG A 11 3.91 2.96 1.92
C ARG A 11 2.90 2.11 1.15
N ILE A 12 2.10 1.32 1.86
CA ILE A 12 1.02 0.52 1.26
C ILE A 12 -0.03 1.43 0.63
N VAL A 13 -0.51 2.46 1.37
CA VAL A 13 -1.47 3.45 0.85
C VAL A 13 -0.95 4.09 -0.44
N GLY A 14 0.32 4.52 -0.46
CA GLY A 14 0.89 5.11 -1.66
C GLY A 14 1.05 4.13 -2.82
N GLY A 15 1.41 2.87 -2.56
CA GLY A 15 1.44 1.81 -3.59
C GLY A 15 0.07 1.58 -4.21
N VAL A 16 -0.95 1.37 -3.38
CA VAL A 16 -2.35 1.17 -3.82
C VAL A 16 -2.88 2.39 -4.57
N ALA A 17 -2.57 3.61 -4.10
CA ALA A 17 -2.99 4.83 -4.79
C ALA A 17 -2.38 4.92 -6.20
N VAL A 18 -1.11 4.53 -6.37
CA VAL A 18 -0.42 4.52 -7.66
C VAL A 18 -0.97 3.44 -8.58
N GLU A 19 -1.22 2.24 -8.06
CA GLU A 19 -1.84 1.13 -8.80
C GLU A 19 -3.23 1.51 -9.32
N LEU A 20 -4.10 2.06 -8.46
CA LEU A 20 -5.44 2.51 -8.84
C LEU A 20 -5.40 3.64 -9.88
N ALA A 21 -4.48 4.60 -9.71
CA ALA A 21 -4.28 5.67 -10.69
C ALA A 21 -3.80 5.12 -12.03
N PHE A 22 -2.88 4.14 -12.02
CA PHE A 22 -2.38 3.50 -13.23
C PHE A 22 -3.48 2.74 -13.96
N ARG A 23 -4.29 1.94 -13.26
CA ARG A 23 -5.45 1.23 -13.85
C ARG A 23 -6.43 2.20 -14.50
N ARG A 24 -6.78 3.28 -13.81
CA ARG A 24 -7.65 4.33 -14.36
C ARG A 24 -7.05 4.97 -15.62
N TYR A 25 -5.75 5.30 -15.60
CA TYR A 25 -5.06 5.81 -16.78
C TYR A 25 -5.12 4.83 -17.95
N LEU A 26 -4.88 3.53 -17.71
CA LEU A 26 -4.98 2.50 -18.76
C LEU A 26 -6.40 2.45 -19.35
N SER A 27 -7.43 2.48 -18.51
CA SER A 27 -8.83 2.52 -18.94
C SER A 27 -9.14 3.77 -19.78
N GLU A 28 -8.77 4.96 -19.30
CA GLU A 28 -9.00 6.24 -19.98
C GLU A 28 -8.29 6.31 -21.34
N GLN A 29 -7.11 5.69 -21.46
CA GLN A 29 -6.34 5.64 -22.70
C GLN A 29 -6.70 4.44 -23.60
N GLY A 30 -7.71 3.65 -23.23
CA GLY A 30 -8.12 2.45 -23.98
C GLY A 30 -6.98 1.44 -24.15
N ILE A 31 -6.09 1.32 -23.15
CA ILE A 31 -4.99 0.36 -23.16
C ILE A 31 -5.52 -0.95 -22.56
N PRO A 32 -5.49 -2.09 -23.28
CA PRO A 32 -5.93 -3.37 -22.75
C PRO A 32 -5.12 -3.82 -21.53
N PHE A 33 -5.81 -4.20 -20.45
CA PHE A 33 -5.18 -4.79 -19.27
C PHE A 33 -6.14 -5.77 -18.57
N ASP A 34 -5.58 -6.64 -17.74
CA ASP A 34 -6.34 -7.57 -16.90
C ASP A 34 -5.88 -7.48 -15.45
N THR A 35 -6.80 -7.76 -14.52
CA THR A 35 -6.57 -7.82 -13.07
C THR A 35 -6.89 -9.20 -12.49
N LYS A 36 -7.27 -10.19 -13.31
CA LYS A 36 -7.76 -11.52 -12.86
C LYS A 36 -6.78 -12.35 -12.03
N GLY A 37 -5.50 -12.00 -11.97
CA GLY A 37 -4.57 -12.61 -11.01
C GLY A 37 -3.80 -11.61 -10.17
N ALA A 38 -4.29 -10.38 -10.06
CA ALA A 38 -3.84 -9.44 -9.04
C ALA A 38 -4.33 -9.89 -7.68
N THR A 39 -3.41 -10.04 -6.72
CA THR A 39 -3.78 -10.37 -5.34
C THR A 39 -4.32 -9.15 -4.61
N PRO A 40 -5.36 -9.31 -3.77
CA PRO A 40 -5.67 -8.31 -2.76
C PRO A 40 -4.44 -8.00 -1.91
N PHE A 41 -4.30 -6.76 -1.44
CA PHE A 41 -3.18 -6.34 -0.58
C PHE A 41 -3.02 -7.17 0.72
N THR A 42 -4.00 -8.01 1.04
CA THR A 42 -4.03 -8.92 2.18
C THR A 42 -3.37 -10.28 1.92
N GLU A 43 -3.01 -10.61 0.67
CA GLU A 43 -2.37 -11.87 0.25
C GLU A 43 -0.95 -11.66 -0.28
N PRO A 44 -0.09 -12.70 -0.31
CA PRO A 44 1.27 -12.59 -0.86
C PRO A 44 1.25 -12.21 -2.35
N ASP A 45 1.99 -11.16 -2.72
CA ASP A 45 2.04 -10.50 -4.03
C ASP A 45 1.97 -11.47 -5.23
N ARG A 46 0.84 -11.45 -5.93
CA ARG A 46 0.70 -11.77 -7.35
C ARG A 46 0.39 -10.47 -8.07
N TYR A 47 1.32 -10.06 -8.94
CA TYR A 47 1.32 -8.96 -9.91
C TYR A 47 0.14 -7.95 -9.91
N ASP A 48 0.43 -6.66 -10.00
CA ASP A 48 -0.61 -5.61 -9.91
C ASP A 48 -1.57 -5.57 -11.10
N VAL A 49 -1.05 -5.76 -12.32
CA VAL A 49 -1.85 -5.83 -13.56
C VAL A 49 -1.18 -6.76 -14.56
N ALA A 50 -1.94 -7.26 -15.54
CA ALA A 50 -1.37 -7.91 -16.72
C ALA A 50 -1.56 -7.05 -17.96
N LEU A 51 -0.48 -6.85 -18.72
CA LEU A 51 -0.46 -6.05 -19.95
C LEU A 51 -0.12 -6.95 -21.14
N GLY A 52 -1.09 -7.15 -22.03
CA GLY A 52 -0.95 -8.06 -23.19
C GLY A 52 -0.63 -9.52 -22.86
N GLY A 53 -0.91 -9.96 -21.63
CA GLY A 53 -0.56 -11.31 -21.15
C GLY A 53 0.75 -11.37 -20.36
N HIS A 54 1.44 -10.24 -20.17
CA HIS A 54 2.62 -10.14 -19.33
C HIS A 54 2.24 -9.64 -17.94
N ARG A 55 2.70 -10.34 -16.89
CA ARG A 55 2.55 -9.87 -15.50
C ARG A 55 3.36 -8.60 -15.30
N CYS A 56 2.77 -7.63 -14.62
CA CYS A 56 3.38 -6.35 -14.33
C CYS A 56 3.41 -6.10 -12.82
N ASP A 57 4.60 -5.84 -12.31
CA ASP A 57 4.87 -5.52 -10.91
C ASP A 57 5.32 -4.04 -10.82
N LEU A 58 4.50 -3.23 -10.16
CA LEU A 58 4.59 -1.78 -10.07
C LEU A 58 5.31 -1.37 -8.79
N LYS A 59 6.61 -1.11 -8.91
CA LYS A 59 7.45 -0.63 -7.82
C LYS A 59 7.26 0.87 -7.62
N THR A 60 6.61 1.21 -6.50
CA THR A 60 6.31 2.59 -6.12
C THR A 60 7.26 3.10 -5.04
N PHE A 61 7.85 4.28 -5.28
CA PHE A 61 8.69 5.00 -4.30
C PHE A 61 7.99 6.26 -3.80
N ILE A 62 7.75 6.36 -2.49
CA ILE A 62 7.13 7.56 -1.90
C ILE A 62 8.19 8.57 -1.51
N LEU A 63 8.09 9.78 -2.06
CA LEU A 63 8.90 10.94 -1.71
C LEU A 63 8.08 11.90 -0.86
N SER A 64 8.34 11.92 0.45
CA SER A 64 7.56 12.71 1.41
C SER A 64 8.25 13.95 1.97
N LYS A 65 9.54 14.13 1.68
CA LYS A 65 10.29 15.30 2.14
C LYS A 65 9.97 16.52 1.27
N ARG A 66 9.40 17.57 1.85
CA ARG A 66 9.02 18.81 1.14
C ARG A 66 10.14 19.40 0.27
N ARG A 67 11.37 19.46 0.79
CA ARG A 67 12.55 19.96 0.04
C ARG A 67 12.84 19.11 -1.21
N GLN A 68 12.77 17.79 -1.07
CA GLN A 68 12.98 16.86 -2.18
C GLN A 68 11.89 16.99 -3.24
N ILE A 69 10.62 17.04 -2.82
CA ILE A 69 9.47 17.27 -3.71
C ILE A 69 9.64 18.58 -4.49
N THR A 70 10.01 19.65 -3.79
CA THR A 70 10.20 20.98 -4.41
C THR A 70 11.36 20.97 -5.41
N SER A 71 12.49 20.35 -5.06
CA SER A 71 13.65 20.20 -5.95
C SER A 71 13.27 19.45 -7.24
N LEU A 72 12.59 18.31 -7.10
CA LEU A 72 12.15 17.52 -8.25
C LEU A 72 11.17 18.26 -9.15
N ARG A 73 10.21 18.98 -8.58
CA ARG A 73 9.27 19.78 -9.39
C ARG A 73 9.98 20.86 -10.21
N ARG A 74 11.07 21.43 -9.68
CA ARG A 74 11.88 22.42 -10.40
C ARG A 74 12.83 21.80 -11.42
N ASN A 75 13.39 20.64 -11.11
CA ASN A 75 14.29 19.91 -12.01
C ASN A 75 13.93 18.41 -12.06
N PRO A 76 12.97 18.02 -12.91
CA PRO A 76 12.53 16.64 -13.02
C PRO A 76 13.62 15.67 -13.48
N GLN A 77 14.63 16.14 -14.23
CA GLN A 77 15.71 15.30 -14.77
C GLN A 77 16.56 14.65 -13.66
N GLN A 78 16.55 15.22 -12.45
CA GLN A 78 17.21 14.61 -11.28
C GLN A 78 16.77 13.16 -11.08
N ILE A 79 15.51 12.82 -11.40
CA ILE A 79 14.96 11.48 -11.23
C ILE A 79 15.69 10.44 -12.09
N LEU A 80 16.29 10.83 -13.23
CA LEU A 80 16.96 9.91 -14.15
C LEU A 80 18.20 9.25 -13.52
N SER A 81 18.84 9.95 -12.58
CA SER A 81 19.95 9.40 -11.79
C SER A 81 19.52 8.55 -10.59
N ALA A 82 18.22 8.53 -10.26
CA ALA A 82 17.72 7.76 -9.13
C ALA A 82 17.78 6.25 -9.43
N PRO A 83 18.03 5.39 -8.43
CA PRO A 83 18.03 3.95 -8.64
C PRO A 83 16.60 3.39 -8.65
N ALA A 84 16.23 2.64 -9.68
CA ALA A 84 15.07 1.76 -9.68
C ALA A 84 15.40 0.50 -8.86
N LEU A 85 14.82 0.37 -7.67
CA LEU A 85 15.16 -0.64 -6.68
C LEU A 85 14.16 -1.79 -6.64
N ILE A 86 14.67 -3.02 -6.51
CA ILE A 86 13.90 -4.21 -6.17
C ILE A 86 14.58 -4.89 -4.97
N PRO A 87 13.85 -5.14 -3.86
CA PRO A 87 14.40 -5.86 -2.72
C PRO A 87 14.94 -7.25 -3.13
N GLN A 88 16.13 -7.60 -2.63
CA GLN A 88 16.80 -8.86 -3.01
C GLN A 88 15.91 -10.08 -2.70
N ASP A 89 15.26 -10.09 -1.54
CA ASP A 89 14.34 -11.15 -1.12
C ASP A 89 13.14 -11.31 -2.07
N GLN A 90 12.64 -10.20 -2.62
CA GLN A 90 11.57 -10.24 -3.63
C GLN A 90 12.07 -10.72 -4.99
N PHE A 91 13.29 -10.32 -5.36
CA PHE A 91 13.89 -10.70 -6.63
C PHE A 91 14.26 -12.19 -6.68
N ASP A 92 14.82 -12.70 -5.59
CA ASP A 92 15.32 -14.08 -5.48
C ASP A 92 14.19 -15.10 -5.25
N ALA A 93 12.97 -14.66 -4.90
CA ALA A 93 11.83 -15.52 -4.63
C ALA A 93 11.32 -16.35 -5.84
N GLY A 94 11.92 -16.20 -7.03
CA GLY A 94 11.75 -17.13 -8.17
C GLY A 94 10.37 -17.15 -8.84
N ASN A 95 9.44 -16.27 -8.44
CA ASN A 95 8.05 -16.29 -8.93
C ASN A 95 7.83 -15.51 -10.25
N HIS A 96 8.91 -15.02 -10.87
CA HIS A 96 8.86 -14.20 -12.09
C HIS A 96 9.36 -14.96 -13.31
N THR A 97 8.69 -14.78 -14.45
CA THR A 97 9.20 -15.20 -15.75
C THR A 97 10.09 -14.11 -16.34
N ASP A 98 11.00 -14.48 -17.25
CA ASP A 98 11.87 -13.53 -17.97
C ASP A 98 11.09 -12.43 -18.72
N ARG A 99 9.84 -12.73 -19.07
CA ARG A 99 8.91 -11.84 -19.80
C ARG A 99 8.05 -10.97 -18.89
N ASP A 100 8.11 -11.14 -17.57
CA ASP A 100 7.41 -10.30 -16.63
C ASP A 100 8.00 -8.89 -16.63
N LEU A 101 7.17 -7.89 -16.33
CA LEU A 101 7.51 -6.49 -16.43
C LEU A 101 7.62 -5.87 -15.05
N TYR A 102 8.70 -5.14 -14.80
CA TYR A 102 8.77 -4.18 -13.72
C TYR A 102 8.41 -2.79 -14.26
N LEU A 103 7.46 -2.14 -13.60
CA LEU A 103 7.16 -0.73 -13.82
C LEU A 103 7.58 0.05 -12.58
N PHE A 104 8.10 1.26 -12.80
CA PHE A 104 8.60 2.08 -11.71
C PHE A 104 7.84 3.41 -11.66
N ALA A 105 7.44 3.78 -10.44
CA ALA A 105 6.70 5.00 -10.18
C ALA A 105 7.22 5.73 -8.95
N PHE A 106 7.09 7.05 -8.96
CA PHE A 106 7.34 7.89 -7.80
C PHE A 106 6.05 8.60 -7.40
N LEU A 107 5.69 8.46 -6.13
CA LEU A 107 4.59 9.20 -5.51
C LEU A 107 5.19 10.36 -4.70
N LEU A 108 4.97 11.58 -5.18
CA LEU A 108 5.32 12.79 -4.46
C LEU A 108 4.12 13.16 -3.58
N GLY A 109 4.28 13.14 -2.26
CA GLY A 109 3.18 13.44 -1.34
C GLY A 109 3.64 13.61 0.09
N LEU A 110 3.07 14.56 0.82
CA LEU A 110 3.45 14.82 2.21
C LEU A 110 2.80 13.80 3.15
N THR A 111 3.50 13.45 4.23
CA THR A 111 3.00 12.55 5.28
C THR A 111 3.28 13.18 6.65
N THR A 112 2.44 12.91 7.66
CA THR A 112 2.63 13.40 9.04
C THR A 112 3.37 12.39 9.89
N ASN A 113 4.67 12.57 10.12
CA ASN A 113 5.54 11.61 10.79
C ASN A 113 5.70 11.85 12.29
N SER A 114 5.13 12.93 12.83
CA SER A 114 5.15 13.26 14.27
C SER A 114 3.79 13.75 14.77
N SER A 115 3.62 13.73 16.09
CA SER A 115 2.47 14.33 16.78
C SER A 115 2.28 15.81 16.42
N ASP A 116 3.37 16.57 16.40
CA ASP A 116 3.32 18.01 16.09
C ASP A 116 2.80 18.30 14.68
N GLU A 117 3.10 17.40 13.73
CA GLU A 117 2.56 17.50 12.37
C GLU A 117 1.08 17.13 12.32
N VAL A 118 0.65 16.15 13.12
CA VAL A 118 -0.77 15.80 13.27
C VAL A 118 -1.56 16.97 13.86
N ASP A 119 -1.07 17.63 14.91
CA ASP A 119 -1.72 18.80 15.49
C ASP A 119 -1.86 19.96 14.49
N LYS A 120 -0.86 20.16 13.64
CA LYS A 120 -0.94 21.17 12.56
C LYS A 120 -2.01 20.81 11.52
N VAL A 121 -2.13 19.53 11.17
CA VAL A 121 -3.18 19.04 10.26
C VAL A 121 -4.56 19.24 10.87
N ILE A 122 -4.74 18.91 12.17
CA ILE A 122 -5.98 19.14 12.92
C ILE A 122 -6.36 20.63 12.88
N ARG A 123 -5.43 21.52 13.25
CA ARG A 123 -5.68 22.98 13.26
C ARG A 123 -5.98 23.55 11.87
N SER A 124 -5.50 22.91 10.81
CA SER A 124 -5.73 23.36 9.43
C SER A 124 -6.96 22.71 8.76
N GLY A 125 -7.73 21.90 9.50
CA GLY A 125 -8.93 21.22 8.98
C GLY A 125 -8.63 20.27 7.82
N GLN A 126 -7.39 19.79 7.72
CA GLN A 126 -6.98 18.88 6.65
C GLN A 126 -7.49 17.46 6.95
N PRO A 127 -7.83 16.67 5.91
CA PRO A 127 -8.32 15.31 6.10
C PRO A 127 -7.27 14.45 6.81
N MET A 128 -7.73 13.48 7.60
CA MET A 128 -6.89 12.49 8.27
C MET A 128 -7.50 11.11 8.14
N TYR A 129 -6.64 10.10 8.26
CA TYR A 129 -7.08 8.72 8.41
C TYR A 129 -6.32 8.11 9.59
N LEU A 130 -6.91 8.22 10.78
CA LEU A 130 -6.29 7.78 12.02
C LEU A 130 -6.61 6.32 12.26
N VAL A 131 -5.57 5.50 12.34
CA VAL A 131 -5.69 4.06 12.57
C VAL A 131 -4.82 3.64 13.74
N HIS A 132 -5.25 2.57 14.40
CA HIS A 132 -4.48 1.85 15.41
C HIS A 132 -4.47 0.36 15.06
N PRO A 133 -3.38 -0.15 14.45
CA PRO A 133 -3.19 -1.58 14.21
C PRO A 133 -3.06 -2.32 15.53
N LEU A 134 -3.78 -3.44 15.67
CA LEU A 134 -3.67 -4.24 16.87
C LEU A 134 -2.45 -5.16 16.86
N ARG A 135 -2.06 -5.56 18.08
CA ARG A 135 -0.92 -6.45 18.31
C ARG A 135 -1.20 -7.85 17.75
N SER A 136 -0.14 -8.64 17.55
CA SER A 136 -0.21 -9.98 16.96
C SER A 136 -1.24 -10.90 17.63
N ALA A 137 -1.40 -10.84 18.95
CA ALA A 137 -2.38 -11.63 19.69
C ALA A 137 -3.84 -11.40 19.22
N TRP A 138 -4.14 -10.20 18.72
CA TRP A 138 -5.45 -9.84 18.17
C TRP A 138 -5.52 -10.06 16.66
N SER A 139 -4.50 -9.58 15.92
CA SER A 139 -4.54 -9.55 14.46
C SER A 139 -4.19 -10.88 13.80
N ARG A 140 -3.42 -11.72 14.50
CA ARG A 140 -2.89 -13.02 14.03
C ARG A 140 -2.88 -14.01 15.19
N PRO A 141 -4.05 -14.35 15.76
CA PRO A 141 -4.11 -15.24 16.91
C PRO A 141 -3.54 -16.62 16.53
N PRO A 142 -2.84 -17.29 17.47
CA PRO A 142 -2.20 -18.59 17.20
C PRO A 142 -3.21 -19.69 16.89
N THR A 143 -4.45 -19.54 17.37
CA THR A 143 -5.55 -20.46 17.14
C THR A 143 -6.72 -19.70 16.52
N TRP A 144 -7.34 -20.26 15.48
CA TRP A 144 -8.44 -19.62 14.76
C TRP A 144 -9.77 -19.89 15.46
N HIS A 145 -10.06 -19.09 16.48
CA HIS A 145 -11.30 -19.14 17.24
C HIS A 145 -11.83 -17.73 17.47
N THR A 146 -13.11 -17.64 17.80
CA THR A 146 -13.75 -16.39 18.20
C THR A 146 -12.97 -15.68 19.31
N LEU A 147 -12.81 -14.36 19.18
CA LEU A 147 -12.34 -13.46 20.23
C LEU A 147 -13.42 -13.23 21.30
N GLY A 148 -14.59 -13.85 21.16
CA GLY A 148 -15.75 -13.62 21.98
C GLY A 148 -16.39 -12.25 21.70
N ARG A 149 -17.41 -11.92 22.50
CA ARG A 149 -18.14 -10.66 22.35
C ARG A 149 -17.25 -9.48 22.74
N LEU A 150 -16.74 -8.76 21.74
CA LEU A 150 -15.85 -7.62 21.96
C LEU A 150 -16.60 -6.47 22.63
N ALA A 151 -15.94 -5.87 23.62
CA ALA A 151 -16.44 -4.72 24.35
C ALA A 151 -15.51 -3.53 24.15
N LEU A 152 -16.05 -2.40 23.72
CA LEU A 152 -15.33 -1.16 23.52
C LEU A 152 -15.82 -0.09 24.50
N LYS A 153 -14.90 0.76 24.94
CA LYS A 153 -15.20 1.90 25.82
C LYS A 153 -14.31 3.08 25.48
N SER A 154 -14.90 4.27 25.46
CA SER A 154 -14.16 5.53 25.33
C SER A 154 -14.14 6.27 26.66
N GLU A 155 -12.99 6.80 27.07
CA GLU A 155 -12.88 7.73 28.20
C GLU A 155 -13.12 9.19 27.78
N CYS A 156 -13.38 9.44 26.48
CA CYS A 156 -13.65 10.78 25.97
C CYS A 156 -14.92 11.37 26.60
N THR A 157 -14.99 12.70 26.64
CA THR A 157 -16.15 13.45 27.15
C THR A 157 -17.27 13.58 26.11
N ALA A 158 -16.96 13.37 24.84
CA ALA A 158 -17.91 13.39 23.73
C ALA A 158 -18.02 11.99 23.08
N PRO A 159 -19.16 11.69 22.42
CA PRO A 159 -19.31 10.46 21.65
C PRO A 159 -18.20 10.31 20.61
N LEU A 160 -17.64 9.11 20.49
CA LEU A 160 -16.59 8.79 19.54
C LEU A 160 -17.10 7.77 18.53
N ARG A 161 -17.09 8.14 17.24
CA ARG A 161 -17.32 7.19 16.15
C ARG A 161 -16.04 6.41 15.90
N ILE A 162 -16.15 5.08 15.94
CA ILE A 162 -15.03 4.16 15.74
C ILE A 162 -15.42 3.09 14.74
N GLU A 163 -14.56 2.84 13.77
CA GLU A 163 -14.63 1.65 12.93
C GLU A 163 -13.65 0.60 13.47
N ILE A 164 -14.08 -0.65 13.47
CA ILE A 164 -13.20 -1.78 13.73
C ILE A 164 -13.21 -2.74 12.54
N GLY A 165 -12.03 -3.26 12.20
CA GLY A 165 -11.84 -4.14 11.04
C GLY A 165 -11.06 -5.39 11.41
N GLY A 166 -11.52 -6.55 10.96
CA GLY A 166 -10.94 -7.84 11.29
C GLY A 166 -11.47 -8.96 10.40
N GLN A 167 -11.31 -10.21 10.82
CA GLN A 167 -11.79 -11.37 10.08
C GLN A 167 -12.76 -12.20 10.89
N ASN A 168 -13.76 -12.78 10.22
CA ASN A 168 -14.74 -13.68 10.81
C ASN A 168 -14.27 -15.16 10.78
N ALA A 169 -15.17 -16.09 11.15
CA ALA A 169 -14.89 -17.52 11.16
C ALA A 169 -14.35 -18.05 9.82
N GLN A 170 -14.90 -17.57 8.70
CA GLN A 170 -14.54 -17.97 7.33
C GLN A 170 -13.30 -17.25 6.80
N ARG A 171 -12.60 -16.44 7.63
CA ARG A 171 -11.46 -15.59 7.25
C ARG A 171 -11.83 -14.45 6.29
N ASN A 172 -13.11 -14.18 6.09
CA ASN A 172 -13.57 -13.02 5.34
C ASN A 172 -13.29 -11.75 6.14
N PHE A 173 -12.80 -10.72 5.48
CA PHE A 173 -12.59 -9.42 6.13
C PHE A 173 -13.95 -8.76 6.36
N VAL A 174 -14.21 -8.33 7.59
CA VAL A 174 -15.46 -7.68 7.99
C VAL A 174 -15.14 -6.41 8.79
N THR A 175 -15.95 -5.38 8.59
CA THR A 175 -15.86 -4.12 9.31
C THR A 175 -17.19 -3.81 9.97
N GLU A 176 -17.16 -3.04 11.06
CA GLU A 176 -18.35 -2.42 11.64
C GLU A 176 -17.99 -1.05 12.19
N THR A 177 -18.99 -0.16 12.22
CA THR A 177 -18.85 1.17 12.82
C THR A 177 -19.74 1.27 14.05
N LEU A 178 -19.15 1.68 15.17
CA LEU A 178 -19.79 1.84 16.46
C LEU A 178 -19.72 3.31 16.89
N THR A 179 -20.72 3.75 17.65
CA THR A 179 -20.66 5.04 18.36
C THR A 179 -20.45 4.74 19.84
N LEU A 180 -19.26 5.07 20.35
CA LEU A 180 -18.93 4.89 21.76
C LEU A 180 -19.41 6.10 22.55
N GLN A 181 -20.42 5.89 23.39
CA GLN A 181 -20.87 6.90 24.33
C GLN A 181 -19.81 7.10 25.45
N PRO A 182 -19.66 8.34 25.99
CA PRO A 182 -18.71 8.64 27.05
C PRO A 182 -18.79 7.67 28.23
N ARG A 183 -17.70 6.97 28.50
CA ARG A 183 -17.50 6.05 29.64
C ARG A 183 -18.44 4.84 29.68
N GLU A 184 -19.24 4.63 28.65
CA GLU A 184 -20.13 3.49 28.52
C GLU A 184 -19.49 2.36 27.73
N ARG A 185 -19.94 1.13 27.99
CA ARG A 185 -19.50 -0.06 27.27
C ARG A 185 -20.41 -0.29 26.07
N THR A 186 -19.84 -0.29 24.89
CA THR A 186 -20.50 -0.66 23.64
C THR A 186 -19.99 -2.03 23.20
N PHE A 187 -20.85 -2.85 22.60
CA PHE A 187 -20.48 -4.19 22.14
C PHE A 187 -20.47 -4.26 20.63
N ALA A 188 -19.44 -4.93 20.10
CA ALA A 188 -19.40 -5.36 18.71
C ALA A 188 -20.62 -6.24 18.39
N GLN A 189 -21.17 -6.07 17.18
CA GLN A 189 -22.25 -6.92 16.69
C GLN A 189 -21.68 -8.11 15.90
N ASN A 190 -20.61 -7.86 15.14
CA ASN A 190 -19.92 -8.91 14.41
C ASN A 190 -19.11 -9.82 15.35
N GLU A 191 -19.03 -11.09 14.97
CA GLU A 191 -18.13 -12.04 15.60
C GLU A 191 -16.76 -12.04 14.90
N TYR A 192 -15.74 -11.66 15.66
CA TYR A 192 -14.37 -11.57 15.17
C TYR A 192 -13.54 -12.76 15.62
N TYR A 193 -12.82 -13.37 14.69
CA TYR A 193 -11.80 -14.39 14.96
C TYR A 193 -10.40 -13.78 14.95
N SER A 194 -10.21 -12.67 14.26
CA SER A 194 -9.06 -11.78 14.40
C SER A 194 -9.51 -10.33 14.28
N LEU A 195 -8.76 -9.41 14.90
CA LEU A 195 -9.02 -7.98 14.79
C LEU A 195 -7.75 -7.27 14.35
N ALA A 196 -7.82 -6.62 13.18
CA ALA A 196 -6.66 -6.05 12.51
C ALA A 196 -6.39 -4.60 12.96
N TYR A 197 -7.44 -3.78 13.04
CA TYR A 197 -7.30 -2.36 13.35
C TYR A 197 -8.54 -1.76 14.00
N LEU A 198 -8.35 -0.60 14.61
CA LEU A 198 -9.39 0.38 14.93
C LEU A 198 -9.11 1.65 14.12
N HIS A 199 -10.16 2.36 13.71
CA HIS A 199 -10.09 3.61 12.95
C HIS A 199 -11.05 4.65 13.56
N VAL A 200 -10.63 5.91 13.61
CA VAL A 200 -11.42 7.03 14.11
C VAL A 200 -11.35 8.23 13.16
N ASP A 201 -12.44 8.97 13.07
CA ASP A 201 -12.57 10.15 12.21
C ASP A 201 -11.83 11.38 12.79
N SER A 202 -11.60 11.38 14.11
CA SER A 202 -10.94 12.48 14.83
C SER A 202 -10.07 11.93 15.96
N LEU A 203 -9.05 12.71 16.34
CA LEU A 203 -8.11 12.30 17.39
C LEU A 203 -8.86 12.21 18.74
N PRO A 204 -8.87 11.05 19.41
CA PRO A 204 -9.54 10.92 20.70
C PRO A 204 -8.89 11.81 21.75
N THR A 205 -9.70 12.47 22.57
CA THR A 205 -9.20 13.34 23.66
C THR A 205 -8.73 12.54 24.89
N ALA A 206 -9.09 11.26 24.96
CA ALA A 206 -8.75 10.35 26.05
C ALA A 206 -8.56 8.92 25.52
N ARG A 207 -8.31 7.96 26.42
CA ARG A 207 -8.05 6.58 26.03
C ARG A 207 -9.28 5.90 25.46
N VAL A 208 -9.05 4.99 24.53
CA VAL A 208 -10.03 4.03 24.02
C VAL A 208 -9.59 2.64 24.41
N GLY A 209 -10.49 1.87 25.02
CA GLY A 209 -10.23 0.49 25.42
C GLY A 209 -11.04 -0.50 24.59
N ILE A 210 -10.42 -1.62 24.23
CA ILE A 210 -11.09 -2.78 23.66
C ILE A 210 -10.76 -4.03 24.47
N HIS A 211 -11.78 -4.81 24.81
CA HIS A 211 -11.67 -6.02 25.61
C HIS A 211 -12.25 -7.22 24.86
N SER A 212 -11.48 -8.31 24.86
CA SER A 212 -11.88 -9.63 24.40
C SER A 212 -11.95 -10.56 25.61
N PRO A 213 -13.09 -11.21 25.90
CA PRO A 213 -13.18 -12.20 26.97
C PRO A 213 -12.15 -13.33 26.87
N ARG A 214 -11.71 -13.65 25.64
CA ARG A 214 -10.70 -14.68 25.38
C ARG A 214 -9.29 -14.23 25.75
N LEU A 215 -8.96 -12.96 25.50
CA LEU A 215 -7.62 -12.43 25.76
C LEU A 215 -7.47 -11.91 27.20
N GLY A 216 -8.59 -11.71 27.91
CA GLY A 216 -8.66 -11.40 29.34
C GLY A 216 -8.31 -9.95 29.70
N GLU A 217 -7.24 -9.40 29.13
CA GLU A 217 -6.81 -8.03 29.40
C GLU A 217 -7.37 -7.04 28.36
N PRO A 218 -7.83 -5.85 28.80
CA PRO A 218 -8.21 -4.78 27.88
C PRO A 218 -6.97 -4.21 27.18
N HIS A 219 -7.04 -4.08 25.86
CA HIS A 219 -6.07 -3.33 25.08
C HIS A 219 -6.47 -1.85 25.13
N LEU A 220 -5.65 -1.03 25.79
CA LEU A 220 -5.85 0.41 25.92
C LEU A 220 -5.04 1.14 24.86
N ILE A 221 -5.65 2.14 24.22
CA ILE A 221 -5.07 2.98 23.18
C ILE A 221 -5.10 4.42 23.67
N HIS A 222 -3.93 5.01 23.86
CA HIS A 222 -3.78 6.42 24.22
C HIS A 222 -3.93 7.33 22.99
N PRO A 223 -4.30 8.61 23.17
CA PRO A 223 -4.42 9.58 22.07
C PRO A 223 -3.19 9.64 21.14
N HIS A 224 -1.97 9.56 21.69
CA HIS A 224 -0.73 9.62 20.93
C HIS A 224 -0.36 8.32 20.18
N GLU A 225 -1.07 7.22 20.44
CA GLU A 225 -0.82 5.94 19.77
C GLU A 225 -1.50 5.84 18.40
N TRP A 226 -2.48 6.71 18.12
CA TRP A 226 -3.16 6.78 16.83
C TRP A 226 -2.25 7.34 15.74
N GLY A 227 -2.11 6.62 14.64
CA GLY A 227 -1.27 7.06 13.52
C GLY A 227 -2.10 7.50 12.32
N ASN A 228 -1.76 8.67 11.78
CA ASN A 228 -2.33 9.14 10.53
C ASN A 228 -1.64 8.49 9.32
N ILE A 229 -2.40 7.79 8.49
CA ILE A 229 -1.92 7.15 7.26
C ILE A 229 -2.27 7.90 5.98
N TRP A 230 -2.86 9.10 6.10
CA TRP A 230 -3.16 9.95 4.96
C TRP A 230 -1.89 10.45 4.24
N VAL A 231 -1.96 10.54 2.92
CA VAL A 231 -0.89 11.09 2.06
C VAL A 231 -1.44 12.33 1.35
N TYR A 232 -0.86 13.50 1.62
CA TYR A 232 -1.36 14.78 1.15
C TYR A 232 -0.74 15.21 -0.18
N GLY A 233 -1.56 15.81 -1.05
CA GLY A 233 -1.08 16.44 -2.28
C GLY A 233 -0.38 15.47 -3.23
N MET A 234 -0.91 14.25 -3.32
CA MET A 234 -0.37 13.16 -4.14
C MET A 234 -0.18 13.59 -5.59
N HIS A 235 1.04 13.42 -6.10
CA HIS A 235 1.39 13.59 -7.51
C HIS A 235 2.21 12.39 -7.96
N ILE A 236 1.72 11.66 -8.94
CA ILE A 236 2.27 10.36 -9.37
C ILE A 236 3.05 10.55 -10.67
N TRP A 237 4.31 10.13 -10.65
CA TRP A 237 5.16 10.09 -11.83
C TRP A 237 5.38 8.64 -12.22
N LEU A 238 4.79 8.22 -13.33
CA LEU A 238 5.07 6.93 -13.96
C LEU A 238 6.30 7.09 -14.85
N ILE A 239 7.38 6.37 -14.54
CA ILE A 239 8.70 6.70 -15.07
C ILE A 239 9.07 5.85 -16.28
N GLY A 240 8.93 4.53 -16.15
CA GLY A 240 9.43 3.61 -17.16
C GLY A 240 9.23 2.16 -16.75
N TYR A 241 9.59 1.28 -17.67
CA TYR A 241 9.48 -0.16 -17.48
C TYR A 241 10.75 -0.90 -17.92
N MET A 242 10.89 -2.14 -17.47
CA MET A 242 11.94 -3.06 -17.89
C MET A 242 11.43 -4.50 -17.74
N THR A 243 11.87 -5.43 -18.60
CA THR A 243 11.55 -6.85 -18.35
C THR A 243 12.38 -7.39 -17.18
N HIS A 244 11.90 -8.47 -16.55
CA HIS A 244 12.64 -9.14 -15.48
C HIS A 244 14.03 -9.62 -15.96
N GLU A 245 14.11 -10.17 -17.18
CA GLU A 245 15.39 -10.57 -17.80
C GLU A 245 16.35 -9.37 -17.98
N GLU A 246 15.87 -8.27 -18.54
CA GLU A 246 16.68 -7.07 -18.74
C GLU A 246 17.18 -6.51 -17.41
N PHE A 247 16.32 -6.52 -16.38
CA PHE A 247 16.69 -6.06 -15.05
C PHE A 247 17.76 -6.97 -14.45
N ARG A 248 17.59 -8.30 -14.52
CA ARG A 248 18.58 -9.29 -14.05
C ARG A 248 19.96 -9.05 -14.67
N ARG A 249 20.01 -8.74 -15.97
CA ARG A 249 21.26 -8.51 -16.70
C ARG A 249 21.94 -7.18 -16.37
N LYS A 250 21.17 -6.15 -16.02
CA LYS A 250 21.67 -4.78 -15.84
C LYS A 250 21.83 -4.37 -14.37
N ALA A 251 21.17 -5.08 -13.46
CA ALA A 251 21.10 -4.66 -12.08
C ALA A 251 22.42 -4.87 -11.34
N THR A 252 22.70 -3.95 -10.43
CA THR A 252 23.79 -4.07 -9.47
C THR A 252 23.23 -4.20 -8.06
N LEU A 253 23.94 -4.93 -7.20
CA LEU A 253 23.54 -5.10 -5.81
C LEU A 253 23.90 -3.83 -5.02
N ILE A 254 22.94 -3.32 -4.28
CA ILE A 254 23.09 -2.26 -3.29
C ILE A 254 22.78 -2.87 -1.92
N HIS A 255 23.72 -2.78 -0.98
CA HIS A 255 23.55 -3.36 0.34
C HIS A 255 22.56 -2.56 1.21
N ALA A 256 22.07 -3.20 2.28
CA ALA A 256 21.31 -2.51 3.31
C ALA A 256 22.14 -1.37 3.93
N GLY A 257 21.48 -0.26 4.28
CA GLY A 257 22.12 0.92 4.86
C GLY A 257 22.63 1.94 3.83
N THR A 258 22.66 1.62 2.54
CA THR A 258 23.12 2.55 1.50
C THR A 258 22.15 3.72 1.34
N ARG A 259 22.70 4.94 1.27
CA ARG A 259 21.92 6.14 0.96
C ARG A 259 21.53 6.14 -0.51
N VAL A 260 20.25 6.37 -0.80
CA VAL A 260 19.73 6.43 -2.16
C VAL A 260 18.91 7.71 -2.33
N PHE A 261 18.53 8.02 -3.56
CA PHE A 261 17.74 9.22 -3.82
C PHE A 261 16.39 9.18 -3.08
N GLN A 262 15.69 8.04 -3.11
CA GLN A 262 14.35 7.86 -2.57
C GLN A 262 14.27 7.98 -1.05
N TYR A 263 15.30 7.50 -0.35
CA TYR A 263 15.27 7.23 1.08
C TYR A 263 16.60 7.61 1.73
N SER A 264 16.57 7.95 3.02
CA SER A 264 17.81 8.21 3.77
C SER A 264 18.77 7.02 3.77
N SER A 265 18.23 5.80 3.83
CA SER A 265 18.99 4.56 3.68
C SER A 265 18.07 3.39 3.27
N THR A 266 18.61 2.46 2.49
CA THR A 266 17.97 1.16 2.21
C THR A 266 17.87 0.34 3.51
N GLN A 267 16.79 -0.43 3.66
CA GLN A 267 16.55 -1.25 4.86
C GLN A 267 16.95 -2.72 4.65
N THR A 268 17.08 -3.11 3.40
CA THR A 268 17.46 -4.45 2.94
C THR A 268 18.44 -4.28 1.79
N SER A 269 19.12 -5.35 1.39
CA SER A 269 19.81 -5.35 0.10
C SER A 269 18.80 -5.24 -1.04
N ASN A 270 19.14 -4.51 -2.08
CA ASN A 270 18.30 -4.25 -3.24
C ASN A 270 19.13 -4.43 -4.52
N TYR A 271 18.54 -5.01 -5.55
CA TYR A 271 19.04 -4.86 -6.91
C TYR A 271 18.61 -3.52 -7.49
N SER A 272 19.48 -2.90 -8.27
CA SER A 272 19.31 -1.53 -8.74
C SER A 272 19.69 -1.36 -10.21
N VAL A 273 18.85 -0.66 -10.96
CA VAL A 273 19.17 -0.11 -12.28
C VAL A 273 18.90 1.40 -12.24
N GLN A 274 19.72 2.23 -12.88
CA GLN A 274 19.41 3.68 -12.95
C GLN A 274 18.10 3.91 -13.72
N VAL A 275 17.27 4.81 -13.22
CA VAL A 275 15.99 5.17 -13.84
C VAL A 275 16.16 5.61 -15.29
N GLY A 276 17.24 6.33 -15.63
CA GLY A 276 17.55 6.75 -17.00
C GLY A 276 17.74 5.60 -18.00
N HIS A 277 17.92 4.36 -17.52
CA HIS A 277 18.03 3.16 -18.36
C HIS A 277 16.71 2.40 -18.55
N LEU A 278 15.62 2.87 -17.92
CA LEU A 278 14.29 2.29 -18.11
C LEU A 278 13.73 2.64 -19.49
N ARG A 279 12.91 1.75 -20.05
CA ARG A 279 12.23 2.02 -21.32
C ARG A 279 11.03 2.94 -21.08
N PRO A 280 10.72 3.87 -22.01
CA PRO A 280 9.55 4.75 -21.89
C PRO A 280 8.22 3.98 -21.93
N LEU A 281 7.27 4.34 -21.07
CA LEU A 281 5.97 3.66 -21.00
C LEU A 281 5.14 3.76 -22.30
N LYS A 282 5.31 4.83 -23.07
CA LYS A 282 4.65 4.97 -24.38
C LYS A 282 4.92 3.77 -25.28
N GLN A 283 6.17 3.28 -25.31
CA GLN A 283 6.55 2.11 -26.10
C GLN A 283 5.88 0.83 -25.58
N LEU A 284 5.71 0.69 -24.27
CA LEU A 284 4.98 -0.44 -23.70
C LEU A 284 3.53 -0.42 -24.13
N PHE A 285 2.85 0.72 -24.04
CA PHE A 285 1.43 0.83 -24.38
C PHE A 285 1.16 0.56 -25.87
N GLU A 286 2.04 1.05 -26.75
CA GLU A 286 2.01 0.72 -28.18
C GLU A 286 2.14 -0.79 -28.40
N ARG A 287 3.10 -1.44 -27.74
CA ARG A 287 3.27 -2.90 -27.81
C ARG A 287 2.05 -3.66 -27.32
N VAL A 288 1.44 -3.22 -26.21
CA VAL A 288 0.23 -3.84 -25.65
C VAL A 288 -0.93 -3.80 -26.64
N ARG A 289 -1.14 -2.67 -27.31
CA ARG A 289 -2.17 -2.55 -28.36
C ARG A 289 -1.88 -3.48 -29.54
N SER A 290 -0.62 -3.59 -29.95
CA SER A 290 -0.20 -4.51 -31.02
C SER A 290 -0.42 -5.98 -30.64
N TRP A 291 -0.06 -6.38 -29.41
CA TRP A 291 -0.28 -7.74 -28.90
C TRP A 291 -1.77 -8.10 -28.89
N GLU A 292 -2.62 -7.18 -28.44
CA GLU A 292 -4.07 -7.40 -28.43
C GLU A 292 -4.65 -7.52 -29.84
N SER A 293 -4.15 -6.71 -30.78
CA SER A 293 -4.58 -6.77 -32.18
C SER A 293 -4.21 -8.09 -32.85
N LEU A 294 -3.02 -8.61 -32.58
CA LEU A 294 -2.57 -9.92 -33.08
C LEU A 294 -3.42 -11.07 -32.53
N LYS A 295 -3.73 -11.07 -31.22
CA LYS A 295 -4.61 -12.08 -30.62
C LYS A 295 -5.99 -12.12 -31.27
N LYS A 296 -6.57 -10.94 -31.56
CA LYS A 296 -7.86 -10.85 -32.25
C LYS A 296 -7.82 -11.43 -33.67
N LEU A 297 -6.72 -11.18 -34.40
CA LEU A 297 -6.51 -11.72 -35.75
C LEU A 297 -6.34 -13.24 -35.74
N GLU A 298 -5.61 -13.79 -34.76
CA GLU A 298 -5.44 -15.25 -34.60
C GLU A 298 -6.76 -15.93 -34.25
N PHE A 299 -7.55 -15.34 -33.36
CA PHE A 299 -8.88 -15.86 -32.99
C PHE A 299 -9.85 -15.88 -34.18
N GLN A 300 -9.83 -14.83 -35.02
CA GLN A 300 -10.65 -14.77 -36.23
C GLN A 300 -10.23 -15.78 -37.31
N LYS A 301 -8.95 -16.14 -37.39
CA LYS A 301 -8.46 -17.19 -38.31
C LYS A 301 -8.82 -18.59 -37.80
N GLY A 302 -8.79 -18.82 -36.49
CA GLY A 302 -9.20 -20.08 -35.88
C GLY A 302 -10.68 -20.43 -36.11
N ASN A 303 -11.57 -19.43 -36.03
CA ASN A 303 -13.01 -19.62 -36.23
C ASN A 303 -13.43 -19.73 -37.71
N LYS A 304 -12.53 -19.51 -38.68
CA LYS A 304 -12.83 -19.72 -40.12
C LYS A 304 -12.50 -21.13 -40.60
N HIS A 305 -11.95 -21.98 -39.74
CA HIS A 305 -11.59 -23.36 -40.03
C HIS A 305 -12.37 -24.39 -39.19
N GLN A 306 -13.48 -23.97 -38.58
CA GLN A 306 -14.54 -24.82 -38.02
C GLN A 306 -15.82 -24.61 -38.82
#